data_AF-A0A538T494-F1
#
_entry.id   AF-A0A538T494-F1
#
_cell.length_a   1.000
_cell.length_b   1.000
_cell.length_c   1.000
_cell.angle_alpha   90.00
_cell.angle_beta   90.00
_cell.angle_gamma   90.00
#
_symmetry.space_group_name_H-M   'P 1'
#
loop_
_entity.id
_entity.type
_entity.pdbx_description
1 polymer ?
#
loop_
_entity_poly.entity_id
_entity_poly.type
_entity_poly.pdbx_seq_one_letter_code
_entity_poly.pdbx_strand_id
1 'polypeptide(L)'
;MLLVPALAGAKDPARYVRARGDRFEVVVNGAARPMFIRGINLGAAPPGHFPGEFAITRSDYRRWLAFARTIRANAIRVYALHPPEFYQALKDDNDAHPSDPIWLFQEVWTELPAKNDFWDPGFGKEFEAEIRSAVDAIHGKAVLAPRPGHAAGRYTADVSPYLAGWLLGREWEPYAVRVTQEAHPAMTKFQGSYFAVDGGTAMECWLGRELDFAASYEAKRYGMAHAVSFVNWPTLDPMRHPTEAERGGKPAEHDEDAYSVNPSQVRLLKGPWPLSKTLGYFSNYHVYPYYPDFMNLDPGYAHYRDKHGACNYAGYLADLKAHTKGLPLLIGEFGVPTSRGVAHLQPQGLNHGGMSEEEQGKADVRLLEDLQATGCAGGLLFSLFDEWFKVNWLVARGEEPRERDPLWHNLLDPEENYGLLGFDPPSTVRVDGSTQDWSGVAPYASAPDGALLRSLYVTSDQNRLYLRVDLAPEALPIIGIAMDVLDPARGDHRLPKPLRATWSRGAEYMLLLDPG
;
A
#
# COMPACT_ATOMS: atom_id res chain seq x y z
N MET A 1 6.59 39.40 9.07
CA MET A 1 5.34 39.50 8.29
C MET A 1 5.71 39.80 6.84
N LEU A 2 6.08 38.77 6.07
CA LEU A 2 6.38 38.91 4.65
C LEU A 2 5.03 38.88 3.90
N LEU A 3 4.68 40.01 3.28
CA LEU A 3 3.48 40.15 2.46
C LEU A 3 3.59 39.21 1.25
N VAL A 4 2.75 38.16 1.23
CA VAL A 4 2.45 37.41 0.00
C VAL A 4 1.76 38.38 -0.96
N PRO A 5 2.25 38.57 -2.19
CA PRO A 5 1.62 39.50 -3.13
C PRO A 5 0.17 39.05 -3.40
N ALA A 6 -0.75 40.02 -3.48
CA ALA A 6 -2.14 39.76 -3.81
C ALA A 6 -2.22 39.04 -5.17
N LEU A 7 -2.68 37.79 -5.16
CA LEU A 7 -2.97 36.98 -6.34
C LEU A 7 -4.19 37.57 -7.09
N ALA A 8 -3.98 38.68 -7.79
CA ALA A 8 -5.00 39.33 -8.60
C ALA A 8 -5.24 38.50 -9.87
N GLY A 9 -6.39 37.82 -9.96
CA GLY A 9 -6.88 37.21 -11.22
C GLY A 9 -7.34 35.75 -11.15
N ALA A 10 -7.18 35.04 -10.04
CA ALA A 10 -7.70 33.67 -9.93
C ALA A 10 -9.23 33.69 -9.86
N LYS A 11 -9.89 33.16 -10.91
CA LYS A 11 -11.32 32.82 -10.84
C LYS A 11 -11.47 31.62 -9.90
N ASP A 12 -12.48 31.67 -9.02
CA ASP A 12 -12.80 30.51 -8.17
C ASP A 12 -13.03 29.28 -9.07
N PRO A 13 -12.40 28.12 -8.76
CA PRO A 13 -12.69 26.90 -9.48
C PRO A 13 -14.18 26.57 -9.32
N ALA A 14 -14.84 26.26 -10.44
CA ALA A 14 -16.26 25.92 -10.44
C ALA A 14 -16.55 24.64 -9.63
N ARG A 15 -15.54 23.78 -9.47
CA ARG A 15 -15.58 22.56 -8.67
C ARG A 15 -14.23 22.27 -8.02
N TYR A 16 -14.22 21.89 -6.75
CA TYR A 16 -13.01 21.45 -6.05
C TYR A 16 -13.38 20.67 -4.77
N VAL A 17 -12.44 19.90 -4.23
CA VAL A 17 -12.54 19.27 -2.91
C VAL A 17 -11.74 20.09 -1.91
N ARG A 18 -12.22 20.16 -0.66
CA ARG A 18 -11.47 20.75 0.46
C ARG A 18 -11.62 19.92 1.73
N ALA A 19 -10.59 19.94 2.56
CA ALA A 19 -10.62 19.45 3.93
C ALA A 19 -11.08 20.56 4.88
N ARG A 20 -12.15 20.34 5.66
CA ARG A 20 -12.65 21.35 6.61
C ARG A 20 -13.32 20.73 7.83
N GLY A 21 -12.84 21.10 9.02
CA GLY A 21 -13.30 20.49 10.26
C GLY A 21 -13.01 18.99 10.23
N ASP A 22 -13.99 18.15 10.55
CA ASP A 22 -13.81 16.69 10.57
C ASP A 22 -14.11 15.96 9.25
N ARG A 23 -14.26 16.66 8.12
CA ARG A 23 -14.71 16.04 6.86
C ARG A 23 -14.10 16.67 5.60
N PHE A 24 -14.20 15.95 4.49
CA PHE A 24 -14.07 16.53 3.17
C PHE A 24 -15.41 17.13 2.71
N GLU A 25 -15.32 18.18 1.90
CA GLU A 25 -16.45 18.80 1.22
C GLU A 25 -16.14 18.93 -0.26
N VAL A 26 -17.08 18.53 -1.12
CA VAL A 26 -17.08 18.91 -2.54
C VAL A 26 -17.80 20.25 -2.67
N VAL A 27 -17.15 21.22 -3.29
CA VAL A 27 -17.71 22.53 -3.58
C VAL A 27 -18.04 22.60 -5.06
N VAL A 28 -19.29 22.94 -5.39
CA VAL A 28 -19.75 23.14 -6.78
C VAL A 28 -20.42 24.50 -6.86
N ASN A 29 -19.88 25.40 -7.68
CA ASN A 29 -20.39 26.78 -7.84
C ASN A 29 -20.61 27.50 -6.49
N GLY A 30 -19.68 27.32 -5.56
CA GLY A 30 -19.72 27.90 -4.21
C GLY A 30 -20.57 27.15 -3.18
N ALA A 31 -21.38 26.16 -3.59
CA ALA A 31 -22.16 25.32 -2.68
C ALA A 31 -21.32 24.14 -2.20
N ALA A 32 -21.05 24.08 -0.89
CA ALA A 32 -20.30 23.00 -0.26
C ALA A 32 -21.24 21.88 0.21
N ARG A 33 -20.86 20.63 -0.05
CA ARG A 33 -21.56 19.43 0.43
C ARG A 33 -20.56 18.45 1.05
N PRO A 34 -20.90 17.81 2.19
CA PRO A 34 -20.06 16.74 2.74
C PRO A 34 -19.78 15.67 1.69
N MET A 35 -18.55 15.18 1.67
CA MET A 35 -18.10 14.10 0.81
C MET A 35 -17.38 13.07 1.68
N PHE A 36 -17.87 11.84 1.68
CA PHE A 36 -17.16 10.70 2.23
C PHE A 36 -16.29 10.10 1.12
N ILE A 37 -15.00 9.95 1.36
CA ILE A 37 -14.07 9.37 0.39
C ILE A 37 -14.29 7.86 0.36
N ARG A 38 -14.56 7.32 -0.83
CA ARG A 38 -14.64 5.90 -1.14
C ARG A 38 -13.70 5.68 -2.32
N GLY A 39 -12.41 5.68 -2.04
CA GLY A 39 -11.41 5.54 -3.08
C GLY A 39 -10.73 4.20 -3.06
N ILE A 40 -9.81 4.04 -4.01
CA ILE A 40 -9.02 2.84 -4.18
C ILE A 40 -7.58 3.21 -4.51
N ASN A 41 -6.65 2.42 -4.00
CA ASN A 41 -5.22 2.54 -4.26
C ASN A 41 -4.89 1.93 -5.61
N LEU A 42 -4.18 2.67 -6.45
CA LEU A 42 -3.71 2.23 -7.76
C LEU A 42 -2.19 2.07 -7.71
N GLY A 43 -1.75 0.80 -7.79
CA GLY A 43 -0.36 0.42 -7.86
C GLY A 43 0.39 0.92 -9.10
N ALA A 44 1.71 0.75 -9.05
CA ALA A 44 2.62 1.19 -10.11
C ALA A 44 3.23 0.03 -10.93
N ALA A 45 3.01 -1.22 -10.50
CA ALA A 45 3.66 -2.40 -11.05
C ALA A 45 2.64 -3.45 -11.52
N PRO A 46 2.56 -3.75 -12.82
CA PRO A 46 1.89 -4.95 -13.30
C PRO A 46 2.79 -6.19 -13.08
N PRO A 47 2.25 -7.41 -13.23
CA PRO A 47 3.03 -8.65 -13.21
C PRO A 47 4.30 -8.58 -14.08
N GLY A 48 5.41 -9.12 -13.57
CA GLY A 48 6.70 -9.16 -14.25
C GLY A 48 7.58 -7.92 -14.06
N HIS A 49 7.14 -6.90 -13.32
CA HIS A 49 7.83 -5.63 -13.21
C HIS A 49 7.87 -5.10 -11.77
N PHE A 50 8.93 -4.36 -11.43
CA PHE A 50 8.95 -3.53 -10.23
C PHE A 50 8.27 -2.16 -10.46
N PRO A 51 7.78 -1.48 -9.41
CA PRO A 51 7.17 -0.15 -9.49
C PRO A 51 8.01 0.88 -10.24
N GLY A 52 9.33 0.83 -10.05
CA GLY A 52 10.28 1.76 -10.67
C GLY A 52 10.49 1.60 -12.17
N GLU A 53 9.92 0.56 -12.80
CA GLU A 53 10.01 0.31 -14.24
C GLU A 53 8.88 0.98 -15.04
N PHE A 54 7.77 1.32 -14.37
CA PHE A 54 6.63 2.00 -14.97
C PHE A 54 6.07 1.34 -16.24
N ALA A 55 5.87 0.01 -16.19
CA ALA A 55 5.44 -0.79 -17.34
C ALA A 55 3.95 -0.62 -17.74
N ILE A 56 3.17 0.14 -16.96
CA ILE A 56 1.73 0.33 -17.17
C ILE A 56 1.47 1.24 -18.39
N THR A 57 0.61 0.80 -19.31
CA THR A 57 0.25 1.60 -20.48
C THR A 57 -0.94 2.52 -20.23
N ARG A 58 -1.13 3.53 -21.09
CA ARG A 58 -2.34 4.39 -21.07
C ARG A 58 -3.64 3.57 -21.24
N SER A 59 -3.62 2.49 -22.01
CA SER A 59 -4.77 1.59 -22.16
C SER A 59 -5.11 0.86 -20.87
N ASP A 60 -4.10 0.43 -20.11
CA ASP A 60 -4.30 -0.21 -18.81
C ASP A 60 -4.93 0.76 -17.83
N TYR A 61 -4.37 1.98 -17.71
CA TYR A 61 -4.94 3.03 -16.87
C TYR A 61 -6.40 3.34 -17.22
N ARG A 62 -6.76 3.43 -18.51
CA ARG A 62 -8.16 3.63 -18.94
C ARG A 62 -9.06 2.49 -18.52
N ARG A 63 -8.61 1.23 -18.66
CA ARG A 63 -9.37 0.05 -18.24
C ARG A 63 -9.61 0.06 -16.73
N TRP A 64 -8.60 0.40 -15.95
CA TRP A 64 -8.69 0.43 -14.50
C TRP A 64 -9.49 1.63 -13.97
N LEU A 65 -9.40 2.80 -14.60
CA LEU A 65 -10.29 3.93 -14.31
C LEU A 65 -11.76 3.57 -14.58
N ALA A 66 -12.03 2.89 -15.71
CA ALA A 66 -13.37 2.41 -16.00
C ALA A 66 -13.86 1.41 -14.94
N PHE A 67 -13.01 0.48 -14.48
CA PHE A 67 -13.32 -0.42 -13.37
C PHE A 67 -13.58 0.33 -12.06
N ALA A 68 -12.77 1.32 -11.70
CA ALA A 68 -13.01 2.16 -10.52
C ALA A 68 -14.39 2.84 -10.58
N ARG A 69 -14.86 3.25 -11.77
CA ARG A 69 -16.24 3.75 -11.95
C ARG A 69 -17.31 2.68 -11.74
N THR A 70 -17.10 1.44 -12.19
CA THR A 70 -18.12 0.38 -12.03
C THR A 70 -18.39 0.07 -10.56
N ILE A 71 -17.35 0.11 -9.72
CA ILE A 71 -17.47 -0.06 -8.27
C ILE A 71 -17.87 1.24 -7.53
N ARG A 72 -18.09 2.34 -8.27
CA ARG A 72 -18.44 3.67 -7.74
C ARG A 72 -17.40 4.26 -6.79
N ALA A 73 -16.13 3.97 -7.04
CA ALA A 73 -15.04 4.69 -6.40
C ALA A 73 -15.09 6.16 -6.82
N ASN A 74 -15.01 7.07 -5.84
CA ASN A 74 -15.01 8.51 -6.11
C ASN A 74 -13.61 9.12 -6.04
N ALA A 75 -12.60 8.33 -5.68
CA ALA A 75 -11.22 8.78 -5.63
C ALA A 75 -10.24 7.65 -6.01
N ILE A 76 -9.07 8.04 -6.48
CA ILE A 76 -7.91 7.16 -6.66
C ILE A 76 -6.71 7.78 -5.95
N ARG A 77 -5.94 6.96 -5.25
CA ARG A 77 -4.60 7.30 -4.77
C ARG A 77 -3.54 6.61 -5.61
N VAL A 78 -2.45 7.31 -5.90
CA VAL A 78 -1.22 6.74 -6.45
C VAL A 78 -0.06 7.03 -5.49
N TYR A 79 0.83 6.07 -5.29
CA TYR A 79 1.86 6.08 -4.22
C TYR A 79 3.02 7.02 -4.52
N ALA A 80 3.34 7.19 -5.81
CA ALA A 80 4.38 8.08 -6.27
C ALA A 80 3.91 8.77 -7.56
N LEU A 81 4.76 9.62 -8.14
CA LEU A 81 4.49 10.19 -9.44
C LEU A 81 4.45 9.07 -10.50
N HIS A 82 3.29 8.87 -11.13
CA HIS A 82 3.13 7.94 -12.25
C HIS A 82 3.59 8.58 -13.57
N PRO A 83 3.75 7.80 -14.66
CA PRO A 83 4.05 8.36 -15.99
C PRO A 83 2.98 9.34 -16.49
N PRO A 84 3.32 10.28 -17.40
CA PRO A 84 2.37 11.23 -17.98
C PRO A 84 1.07 10.60 -18.53
N GLU A 85 1.14 9.34 -18.97
CA GLU A 85 0.06 8.53 -19.49
C GLU A 85 -1.08 8.35 -18.48
N PHE A 86 -0.78 8.20 -17.19
CA PHE A 86 -1.78 8.10 -16.13
C PHE A 86 -2.60 9.39 -16.04
N TYR A 87 -1.91 10.53 -15.91
CA TYR A 87 -2.56 11.83 -15.76
C TYR A 87 -3.38 12.20 -17.00
N GLN A 88 -2.90 11.84 -18.19
CA GLN A 88 -3.68 12.00 -19.40
C GLN A 88 -4.92 11.09 -19.42
N ALA A 89 -4.81 9.83 -18.97
CA ALA A 89 -5.96 8.93 -18.86
C ALA A 89 -7.00 9.43 -17.85
N LEU A 90 -6.57 9.89 -16.67
CA LEU A 90 -7.44 10.48 -15.66
C LEU A 90 -8.14 11.73 -16.19
N LYS A 91 -7.41 12.60 -16.89
CA LYS A 91 -7.98 13.80 -17.49
C LYS A 91 -9.05 13.44 -18.53
N ASP A 92 -8.72 12.53 -19.46
CA ASP A 92 -9.67 12.10 -20.50
C ASP A 92 -10.96 11.52 -19.87
N ASP A 93 -10.79 10.69 -18.85
CA ASP A 93 -11.91 10.05 -18.16
C ASP A 93 -12.79 11.06 -17.42
N ASN A 94 -12.20 12.02 -16.71
CA ASN A 94 -12.96 13.06 -16.02
C ASN A 94 -13.61 14.07 -16.97
N ASP A 95 -12.96 14.42 -18.09
CA ASP A 95 -13.54 15.27 -19.14
C ASP A 95 -14.76 14.59 -19.80
N ALA A 96 -14.75 13.26 -19.91
CA ALA A 96 -15.89 12.48 -20.39
C ALA A 96 -17.03 12.37 -19.34
N HIS A 97 -16.73 12.60 -18.06
CA HIS A 97 -17.68 12.48 -16.94
C HIS A 97 -17.70 13.74 -16.04
N PRO A 98 -18.02 14.93 -16.59
CA PRO A 98 -17.85 16.21 -15.89
C PRO A 98 -18.79 16.37 -14.68
N SER A 99 -19.87 15.60 -14.59
CA SER A 99 -20.77 15.60 -13.43
C SER A 99 -20.24 14.76 -12.27
N ASP A 100 -19.36 13.79 -12.52
CA ASP A 100 -18.94 12.77 -11.56
C ASP A 100 -17.45 12.41 -11.74
N PRO A 101 -16.53 13.33 -11.42
CA PRO A 101 -15.10 13.10 -11.56
C PRO A 101 -14.59 12.12 -10.51
N ILE A 102 -13.62 11.31 -10.88
CA ILE A 102 -12.74 10.61 -9.95
C ILE A 102 -11.72 11.62 -9.44
N TRP A 103 -11.67 11.79 -8.12
CA TRP A 103 -10.72 12.66 -7.46
C TRP A 103 -9.36 11.98 -7.26
N LEU A 104 -8.28 12.75 -7.33
CA LEU A 104 -6.92 12.26 -7.15
C LEU A 104 -6.43 12.58 -5.74
N PHE A 105 -5.89 11.58 -5.05
CA PHE A 105 -4.93 11.78 -3.97
C PHE A 105 -3.54 11.46 -4.52
N GLN A 106 -2.68 12.47 -4.61
CA GLN A 106 -1.32 12.28 -5.11
C GLN A 106 -0.37 12.17 -3.92
N GLU A 107 0.24 11.00 -3.76
CA GLU A 107 1.32 10.83 -2.81
C GLU A 107 2.66 11.24 -3.41
N VAL A 108 3.52 11.78 -2.55
CA VAL A 108 4.92 12.05 -2.85
C VAL A 108 5.74 11.20 -1.90
N TRP A 109 6.13 10.02 -2.39
CA TRP A 109 6.90 9.04 -1.63
C TRP A 109 8.36 9.47 -1.44
N THR A 110 9.00 8.99 -0.38
CA THR A 110 10.43 9.19 -0.12
C THR A 110 11.05 7.97 0.57
N GLU A 111 12.34 7.74 0.27
CA GLU A 111 13.20 6.81 1.00
C GLU A 111 13.43 7.27 2.45
N LEU A 112 14.04 6.41 3.26
CA LEU A 112 14.61 6.82 4.54
C LEU A 112 15.91 7.61 4.35
N PRO A 113 16.16 8.64 5.19
CA PRO A 113 17.46 9.31 5.20
C PRO A 113 18.55 8.31 5.61
N ALA A 114 19.74 8.40 5.00
CA ALA A 114 20.84 7.44 5.19
C ALA A 114 21.30 7.25 6.66
N LYS A 115 21.05 8.22 7.53
CA LYS A 115 21.34 8.16 8.97
C LYS A 115 20.09 8.14 9.85
N ASN A 116 18.91 7.91 9.25
CA ASN A 116 17.62 7.92 9.92
C ASN A 116 17.27 9.27 10.59
N ASP A 117 17.90 10.36 10.14
CA ASP A 117 17.63 11.73 10.60
C ASP A 117 16.95 12.53 9.48
N PHE A 118 15.67 12.83 9.67
CA PHE A 118 14.86 13.56 8.68
C PHE A 118 15.30 15.03 8.52
N TRP A 119 16.04 15.60 9.48
CA TRP A 119 16.58 16.94 9.36
C TRP A 119 17.89 17.01 8.56
N ASP A 120 18.38 15.90 8.00
CA ASP A 120 19.52 15.92 7.08
C ASP A 120 19.25 16.89 5.90
N PRO A 121 20.12 17.91 5.68
CA PRO A 121 19.87 18.91 4.66
C PRO A 121 19.91 18.37 3.21
N GLY A 122 20.61 17.26 2.97
CA GLY A 122 20.65 16.60 1.66
C GLY A 122 19.30 15.93 1.39
N PHE A 123 18.85 15.12 2.35
CA PHE A 123 17.55 14.46 2.32
C PHE A 123 16.39 15.45 2.12
N GLY A 124 16.32 16.50 2.93
CA GLY A 124 15.25 17.51 2.80
C GLY A 124 15.23 18.18 1.42
N LYS A 125 16.40 18.46 0.82
CA LYS A 125 16.45 19.05 -0.53
C LYS A 125 15.97 18.10 -1.61
N GLU A 126 16.27 16.80 -1.48
CA GLU A 126 15.81 15.76 -2.39
C GLU A 126 14.30 15.59 -2.28
N PHE A 127 13.76 15.49 -1.07
CA PHE A 127 12.31 15.37 -0.88
C PHE A 127 11.54 16.61 -1.37
N GLU A 128 12.03 17.82 -1.06
CA GLU A 128 11.48 19.05 -1.63
C GLU A 128 11.56 19.08 -3.18
N ALA A 129 12.53 18.39 -3.81
CA ALA A 129 12.61 18.26 -5.26
C ALA A 129 11.56 17.30 -5.83
N GLU A 130 11.26 16.20 -5.14
CA GLU A 130 10.14 15.31 -5.47
C GLU A 130 8.81 16.06 -5.37
N ILE A 131 8.60 16.83 -4.28
CA ILE A 131 7.40 17.66 -4.10
C ILE A 131 7.24 18.65 -5.26
N ARG A 132 8.31 19.37 -5.65
CA ARG A 132 8.27 20.30 -6.79
C ARG A 132 7.88 19.59 -8.08
N SER A 133 8.50 18.44 -8.34
CA SER A 133 8.26 17.64 -9.55
C SER A 133 6.81 17.15 -9.61
N ALA A 134 6.27 16.69 -8.48
CA ALA A 134 4.88 16.25 -8.37
C ALA A 134 3.89 17.40 -8.59
N VAL A 135 4.10 18.55 -7.93
CA VAL A 135 3.27 19.74 -8.12
C VAL A 135 3.30 20.20 -9.58
N ASP A 136 4.48 20.31 -10.20
CA ASP A 136 4.58 20.73 -11.60
C ASP A 136 3.94 19.72 -12.57
N ALA A 137 4.01 18.42 -12.27
CA ALA A 137 3.41 17.37 -13.08
C ALA A 137 1.88 17.38 -13.02
N ILE A 138 1.28 17.52 -11.83
CA ILE A 138 -0.17 17.61 -11.63
C ILE A 138 -0.78 18.83 -12.35
N HIS A 139 -0.04 19.93 -12.40
CA HIS A 139 -0.43 21.14 -13.16
C HIS A 139 -0.14 21.05 -14.66
N GLY A 140 0.36 19.92 -15.16
CA GLY A 140 0.68 19.72 -16.58
C GLY A 140 1.80 20.64 -17.09
N LYS A 141 2.79 20.96 -16.24
CA LYS A 141 3.91 21.87 -16.53
C LYS A 141 5.30 21.27 -16.28
N ALA A 142 5.41 19.97 -16.03
CA ALA A 142 6.69 19.31 -15.81
C ALA A 142 7.29 18.69 -17.10
N VAL A 143 8.62 18.75 -17.19
CA VAL A 143 9.43 17.94 -18.10
C VAL A 143 10.50 17.28 -17.26
N LEU A 144 10.37 15.98 -17.01
CA LEU A 144 11.26 15.24 -16.13
C LEU A 144 12.18 14.35 -16.96
N ALA A 145 13.48 14.43 -16.70
CA ALA A 145 14.48 13.57 -17.32
C ALA A 145 14.42 12.16 -16.71
N PRO A 146 14.71 11.10 -17.48
CA PRO A 146 14.80 9.74 -16.97
C PRO A 146 15.80 9.61 -15.81
N ARG A 147 15.35 9.00 -14.72
CA ARG A 147 16.17 8.60 -13.56
C ARG A 147 15.67 7.23 -13.08
N PRO A 148 16.57 6.28 -12.73
CA PRO A 148 16.15 4.98 -12.19
C PRO A 148 15.16 5.12 -11.03
N GLY A 149 14.10 4.32 -11.03
CA GLY A 149 13.06 4.34 -10.01
C GLY A 149 12.08 5.51 -10.09
N HIS A 150 12.20 6.41 -11.08
CA HIS A 150 11.36 7.62 -11.17
C HIS A 150 10.69 7.77 -12.53
N ALA A 151 9.41 8.16 -12.51
CA ALA A 151 8.67 8.44 -13.73
C ALA A 151 9.26 9.64 -14.45
N ALA A 152 9.26 9.58 -15.77
CA ALA A 152 9.88 10.60 -16.62
C ALA A 152 8.98 10.96 -17.81
N GLY A 153 9.35 12.03 -18.51
CA GLY A 153 8.64 12.49 -19.70
C GLY A 153 8.02 13.86 -19.52
N ARG A 154 7.13 14.20 -20.45
CA ARG A 154 6.50 15.52 -20.54
C ARG A 154 5.06 15.44 -20.03
N TYR A 155 4.80 16.10 -18.91
CA TYR A 155 3.48 16.18 -18.31
C TYR A 155 2.74 17.39 -18.90
N THR A 156 1.71 17.12 -19.68
CA THR A 156 0.88 18.17 -20.31
C THR A 156 -0.58 18.16 -19.87
N ALA A 157 -1.02 17.11 -19.19
CA ALA A 157 -2.37 17.00 -18.66
C ALA A 157 -2.45 17.78 -17.34
N ASP A 158 -3.16 18.90 -17.33
CA ASP A 158 -3.53 19.59 -16.09
C ASP A 158 -4.68 18.83 -15.43
N VAL A 159 -4.36 18.13 -14.35
CA VAL A 159 -5.31 17.39 -13.50
C VAL A 159 -5.48 18.05 -12.13
N SER A 160 -4.86 19.22 -11.92
CA SER A 160 -5.00 20.00 -10.68
C SER A 160 -6.47 20.27 -10.31
N PRO A 161 -7.43 20.49 -11.24
CA PRO A 161 -8.84 20.65 -10.88
C PRO A 161 -9.49 19.40 -10.25
N TYR A 162 -8.86 18.23 -10.42
CA TYR A 162 -9.32 16.94 -9.91
C TYR A 162 -8.50 16.46 -8.70
N LEU A 163 -7.57 17.28 -8.17
CA LEU A 163 -6.81 16.93 -6.98
C LEU A 163 -7.65 17.16 -5.72
N ALA A 164 -7.85 16.11 -4.91
CA ALA A 164 -8.48 16.19 -3.60
C ALA A 164 -7.47 16.50 -2.49
N GLY A 165 -6.24 15.98 -2.61
CA GLY A 165 -5.17 16.34 -1.69
C GLY A 165 -3.84 15.67 -1.99
N TRP A 166 -2.81 16.23 -1.38
CA TRP A 166 -1.44 15.71 -1.35
C TRP A 166 -1.23 14.83 -0.12
N LEU A 167 -0.51 13.73 -0.29
CA LEU A 167 -0.01 12.88 0.79
C LEU A 167 1.51 12.90 0.76
N LEU A 168 2.16 13.37 1.80
CA LEU A 168 3.61 13.48 1.84
C LEU A 168 4.22 12.30 2.60
N GLY A 169 5.20 11.67 1.98
CA GLY A 169 6.06 10.68 2.60
C GLY A 169 5.59 9.25 2.44
N ARG A 170 6.00 8.42 3.40
CA ARG A 170 5.66 7.01 3.53
C ARG A 170 5.27 6.71 4.98
N GLU A 171 4.97 5.46 5.27
CA GLU A 171 4.93 4.96 6.65
C GLU A 171 6.28 5.19 7.32
N TRP A 172 6.33 6.11 8.28
CA TRP A 172 7.57 6.47 8.94
C TRP A 172 7.97 5.37 9.90
N GLU A 173 9.23 4.97 9.86
CA GLU A 173 9.73 3.95 10.78
C GLU A 173 9.90 4.54 12.20
N PRO A 174 9.38 3.86 13.25
CA PRO A 174 9.56 4.32 14.63
C PRO A 174 11.02 4.57 15.02
N TYR A 175 11.94 3.73 14.52
CA TYR A 175 13.37 3.90 14.81
C TYR A 175 13.95 5.17 14.17
N ALA A 176 13.47 5.61 13.00
CA ALA A 176 13.94 6.82 12.35
C ALA A 176 13.34 8.07 12.98
N VAL A 177 12.07 8.00 13.39
CA VAL A 177 11.44 9.04 14.22
C VAL A 177 12.22 9.24 15.51
N ARG A 178 12.58 8.15 16.21
CA ARG A 178 13.41 8.18 17.40
C ARG A 178 14.74 8.89 17.18
N VAL A 179 15.51 8.47 16.17
CA VAL A 179 16.81 9.07 15.85
C VAL A 179 16.68 10.57 15.57
N THR A 180 15.67 10.96 14.80
CA THR A 180 15.39 12.37 14.49
C THR A 180 15.06 13.17 15.76
N GLN A 181 14.22 12.64 16.65
CA GLN A 181 13.85 13.33 17.89
C GLN A 181 15.01 13.45 18.88
N GLU A 182 15.84 12.41 19.00
CA GLU A 182 17.02 12.39 19.88
C GLU A 182 18.13 13.32 19.36
N ALA A 183 18.30 13.43 18.04
CA ALA A 183 19.27 14.32 17.42
C ALA A 183 18.88 15.81 17.55
N HIS A 184 17.58 16.10 17.61
CA HIS A 184 17.04 17.46 17.54
C HIS A 184 16.05 17.82 18.66
N PRO A 185 16.36 17.56 19.95
CA PRO A 185 15.39 17.71 21.05
C PRO A 185 14.93 19.15 21.29
N ALA A 186 15.69 20.14 20.83
CA ALA A 186 15.31 21.55 20.93
C ALA A 186 14.30 21.99 19.86
N MET A 187 14.10 21.20 18.78
CA MET A 187 13.18 21.52 17.70
C MET A 187 11.75 21.15 18.08
N THR A 188 11.09 22.06 18.79
CA THR A 188 9.71 21.88 19.29
C THR A 188 8.72 22.86 18.69
N LYS A 189 9.21 23.77 17.83
CA LYS A 189 8.41 24.79 17.17
C LYS A 189 8.84 24.96 15.72
N PHE A 190 7.86 25.09 14.84
CA PHE A 190 8.05 25.45 13.44
C PHE A 190 7.01 26.51 13.04
N GLN A 191 7.39 27.45 12.19
CA GLN A 191 6.50 28.50 11.72
C GLN A 191 6.78 28.80 10.24
N GLY A 192 5.92 28.28 9.38
CA GLY A 192 5.90 28.55 7.95
C GLY A 192 4.91 29.65 7.55
N SER A 193 4.59 29.67 6.26
CA SER A 193 3.61 30.61 5.67
C SER A 193 2.16 30.15 5.89
N TYR A 194 1.94 28.85 5.89
CA TYR A 194 0.65 28.15 5.92
C TYR A 194 0.55 27.13 7.04
N PHE A 195 1.66 26.61 7.57
CA PHE A 195 1.65 25.64 8.66
C PHE A 195 2.54 26.09 9.82
N ALA A 196 2.19 25.67 11.03
CA ALA A 196 2.98 25.88 12.22
C ALA A 196 2.84 24.73 13.20
N VAL A 197 3.84 24.56 14.05
CA VAL A 197 3.89 23.63 15.16
C VAL A 197 4.32 24.41 16.40
N ASP A 198 3.59 24.27 17.51
CA ASP A 198 3.91 24.92 18.78
C ASP A 198 3.82 23.88 19.91
N GLY A 199 4.97 23.37 20.36
CA GLY A 199 5.04 22.35 21.40
C GLY A 199 4.97 20.90 20.88
N GLY A 200 5.39 20.67 19.64
CA GLY A 200 5.57 19.32 19.07
C GLY A 200 6.98 18.77 19.26
N THR A 201 7.31 17.66 18.62
CA THR A 201 8.66 17.10 18.54
C THR A 201 9.39 17.56 17.27
N ALA A 202 10.65 17.14 17.13
CA ALA A 202 11.43 17.39 15.93
C ALA A 202 10.78 16.80 14.67
N MET A 203 10.07 15.67 14.80
CA MET A 203 9.40 15.02 13.68
C MET A 203 8.19 15.83 13.21
N GLU A 204 7.31 16.28 14.12
CA GLU A 204 6.20 17.14 13.71
C GLU A 204 6.67 18.48 13.16
N CYS A 205 7.77 19.04 13.68
CA CYS A 205 8.35 20.27 13.13
C CYS A 205 8.88 20.08 11.71
N TRP A 206 9.52 18.94 11.42
CA TRP A 206 9.98 18.60 10.08
C TRP A 206 8.80 18.39 9.12
N LEU A 207 7.80 17.60 9.51
CA LEU A 207 6.59 17.41 8.72
C LEU A 207 5.85 18.73 8.49
N GLY A 208 5.72 19.58 9.50
CA GLY A 208 5.15 20.93 9.38
C GLY A 208 5.87 21.77 8.33
N ARG A 209 7.20 21.64 8.23
CA ARG A 209 8.02 22.29 7.20
C ARG A 209 7.72 21.74 5.80
N GLU A 210 7.65 20.44 5.63
CA GLU A 210 7.40 19.83 4.32
C GLU A 210 5.97 20.11 3.81
N LEU A 211 4.97 20.08 4.71
CA LEU A 211 3.60 20.52 4.41
C LEU A 211 3.57 22.00 3.97
N ASP A 212 4.30 22.87 4.67
CA ASP A 212 4.42 24.28 4.31
C ASP A 212 5.12 24.49 2.96
N PHE A 213 6.15 23.69 2.69
CA PHE A 213 6.88 23.74 1.44
C PHE A 213 5.97 23.38 0.26
N ALA A 214 5.23 22.27 0.34
CA ALA A 214 4.30 21.83 -0.69
C ALA A 214 3.23 22.92 -0.99
N ALA A 215 2.54 23.39 0.05
CA ALA A 215 1.52 24.43 -0.08
C ALA A 215 2.12 25.75 -0.60
N SER A 216 3.31 26.13 -0.13
CA SER A 216 3.99 27.35 -0.55
C SER A 216 4.44 27.31 -2.00
N TYR A 217 4.95 26.18 -2.47
CA TYR A 217 5.39 26.03 -3.85
C TYR A 217 4.20 26.13 -4.81
N GLU A 218 3.13 25.35 -4.55
CA GLU A 218 1.91 25.39 -5.36
C GLU A 218 1.31 26.80 -5.40
N ALA A 219 1.18 27.45 -4.23
CA ALA A 219 0.63 28.78 -4.11
C ALA A 219 1.44 29.83 -4.88
N LYS A 220 2.77 29.82 -4.73
CA LYS A 220 3.64 30.81 -5.39
C LYS A 220 3.69 30.62 -6.90
N ARG A 221 3.69 29.36 -7.35
CA ARG A 221 3.91 29.03 -8.76
C ARG A 221 2.63 29.05 -9.59
N TYR A 222 1.50 28.68 -8.99
CA TYR A 222 0.23 28.46 -9.67
C TYR A 222 -0.94 29.27 -9.08
N GLY A 223 -0.75 29.98 -7.97
CA GLY A 223 -1.79 30.78 -7.34
C GLY A 223 -2.91 29.95 -6.68
N MET A 224 -2.65 28.67 -6.42
CA MET A 224 -3.58 27.71 -5.82
C MET A 224 -2.85 26.87 -4.77
N ALA A 225 -3.58 26.33 -3.80
CA ALA A 225 -3.05 25.32 -2.89
C ALA A 225 -4.16 24.34 -2.53
N HIS A 226 -3.89 23.04 -2.63
CA HIS A 226 -4.83 21.99 -2.27
C HIS A 226 -4.68 21.55 -0.81
N ALA A 227 -5.59 20.70 -0.33
CA ALA A 227 -5.41 20.04 0.94
C ALA A 227 -4.12 19.20 0.92
N VAL A 228 -3.40 19.16 2.03
CA VAL A 228 -2.15 18.39 2.14
C VAL A 228 -2.12 17.70 3.50
N SER A 229 -1.52 16.51 3.54
CA SER A 229 -1.31 15.70 4.73
C SER A 229 0.02 14.96 4.60
N PHE A 230 0.42 14.24 5.64
CA PHE A 230 1.52 13.28 5.59
C PHE A 230 0.99 11.88 5.89
N VAL A 231 1.63 10.86 5.34
CA VAL A 231 1.31 9.46 5.63
C VAL A 231 1.70 9.14 7.07
N ASN A 232 0.86 8.38 7.78
CA ASN A 232 1.18 7.84 9.11
C ASN A 232 0.66 6.40 9.22
N TRP A 233 1.07 5.66 10.24
CA TRP A 233 0.56 4.32 10.56
C TRP A 233 0.36 4.21 12.08
N PRO A 234 -0.54 3.33 12.57
CA PRO A 234 -0.72 3.00 13.98
C PRO A 234 0.54 2.92 14.85
N THR A 235 1.68 2.46 14.34
CA THR A 235 2.91 2.32 15.13
C THR A 235 3.50 3.66 15.62
N LEU A 236 2.95 4.77 15.13
CA LEU A 236 3.30 6.14 15.47
C LEU A 236 2.07 6.97 15.84
N ASP A 237 0.97 6.30 16.17
CA ASP A 237 -0.22 7.02 16.60
C ASP A 237 -0.01 7.68 17.99
N PRO A 238 -0.88 8.63 18.37
CA PRO A 238 -0.71 9.38 19.61
C PRO A 238 -1.33 8.70 20.85
N MET A 239 -1.88 7.49 20.70
CA MET A 239 -2.55 6.76 21.77
C MET A 239 -1.50 6.07 22.66
N ARG A 240 -1.97 5.36 23.69
CA ARG A 240 -1.12 4.55 24.55
C ARG A 240 -1.75 3.19 24.70
N HIS A 241 -0.96 2.17 24.42
CA HIS A 241 -1.39 0.80 24.28
C HIS A 241 -0.88 -0.04 25.45
N PRO A 242 -1.75 -0.43 26.41
CA PRO A 242 -1.32 -1.14 27.61
C PRO A 242 -0.70 -2.51 27.32
N THR A 243 -0.93 -3.11 26.15
CA THR A 243 -0.32 -4.39 25.77
C THR A 243 1.10 -4.27 25.23
N GLU A 244 1.54 -3.06 24.86
CA GLU A 244 2.90 -2.80 24.36
C GLU A 244 3.90 -2.37 25.45
N ALA A 245 3.51 -2.51 26.73
CA ALA A 245 4.38 -2.22 27.86
C ALA A 245 5.10 -3.49 28.37
N GLU A 246 6.40 -3.37 28.65
CA GLU A 246 7.16 -4.33 29.46
C GLU A 246 6.54 -4.52 30.85
N ARG A 247 6.84 -5.66 31.49
CA ARG A 247 6.50 -5.89 32.90
C ARG A 247 7.08 -4.78 33.78
N GLY A 248 6.19 -3.93 34.31
CA GLY A 248 6.56 -2.75 35.11
C GLY A 248 6.16 -1.42 34.49
N GLY A 249 5.50 -1.41 33.33
CA GLY A 249 4.92 -0.21 32.72
C GLY A 249 5.92 0.65 31.95
N LYS A 250 7.07 0.10 31.57
CA LYS A 250 8.01 0.74 30.64
C LYS A 250 7.63 0.37 29.19
N PRO A 251 7.83 1.26 28.21
CA PRO A 251 7.75 0.90 26.80
C PRO A 251 8.67 -0.30 26.50
N ALA A 252 8.22 -1.29 25.73
CA ALA A 252 9.03 -2.45 25.39
C ALA A 252 10.15 -2.09 24.40
N GLU A 253 11.34 -2.71 24.47
CA GLU A 253 12.48 -2.33 23.61
C GLU A 253 12.25 -2.42 22.07
N HIS A 254 11.16 -3.08 21.62
CA HIS A 254 10.75 -3.22 20.20
C HIS A 254 9.42 -2.51 19.85
N ASP A 255 9.02 -1.54 20.67
CA ASP A 255 7.66 -1.01 20.74
C ASP A 255 7.07 -0.43 19.44
N GLU A 256 5.84 -0.86 19.14
CA GLU A 256 4.93 -0.27 18.17
C GLU A 256 4.14 0.92 18.77
N ASP A 257 4.43 1.35 20.01
CA ASP A 257 3.85 2.51 20.72
C ASP A 257 4.92 3.41 21.41
N ALA A 258 6.23 3.17 21.19
CA ALA A 258 7.28 3.94 21.89
C ALA A 258 7.34 5.41 21.46
N TYR A 259 6.95 5.70 20.23
CA TYR A 259 7.02 7.02 19.62
C TYR A 259 5.70 7.37 18.99
N SER A 260 5.40 8.67 18.93
CA SER A 260 4.18 9.17 18.34
C SER A 260 4.51 10.32 17.42
N VAL A 261 3.83 10.37 16.28
CA VAL A 261 3.81 11.51 15.39
C VAL A 261 2.36 11.97 15.33
N ASN A 262 2.02 13.04 16.05
CA ASN A 262 0.63 13.44 16.23
C ASN A 262 0.23 14.52 15.22
N PRO A 263 -0.64 14.22 14.22
CA PRO A 263 -1.06 15.21 13.24
C PRO A 263 -1.73 16.45 13.84
N SER A 264 -2.35 16.32 15.02
CA SER A 264 -3.01 17.42 15.73
C SER A 264 -2.02 18.45 16.31
N GLN A 265 -0.72 18.16 16.34
CA GLN A 265 0.33 19.13 16.72
C GLN A 265 0.66 20.11 15.58
N VAL A 266 0.30 19.77 14.35
CA VAL A 266 0.45 20.64 13.19
C VAL A 266 -0.83 21.47 13.00
N ARG A 267 -0.66 22.79 12.91
CA ARG A 267 -1.76 23.74 12.75
C ARG A 267 -1.70 24.40 11.38
N LEU A 268 -2.82 24.30 10.66
CA LEU A 268 -3.06 25.12 9.49
C LEU A 268 -3.27 26.59 9.90
N LEU A 269 -2.44 27.47 9.34
CA LEU A 269 -2.54 28.91 9.47
C LEU A 269 -3.56 29.44 8.48
N LYS A 270 -4.19 30.56 8.82
CA LYS A 270 -5.14 31.22 7.93
C LYS A 270 -4.38 31.87 6.77
N GLY A 271 -4.31 31.19 5.63
CA GLY A 271 -3.69 31.71 4.41
C GLY A 271 -4.44 32.94 3.85
N PRO A 272 -3.81 33.72 2.95
CA PRO A 272 -4.49 34.80 2.26
C PRO A 272 -5.62 34.25 1.38
N TRP A 273 -6.66 35.05 1.21
CA TRP A 273 -7.66 34.79 0.18
C TRP A 273 -7.02 34.90 -1.22
N PRO A 274 -7.32 34.01 -2.20
CA PRO A 274 -8.35 32.97 -2.19
C PRO A 274 -7.88 31.58 -1.70
N LEU A 275 -6.58 31.39 -1.41
CA LEU A 275 -6.00 30.09 -1.03
C LEU A 275 -6.71 29.45 0.17
N SER A 276 -7.20 30.26 1.11
CA SER A 276 -7.98 29.80 2.27
C SER A 276 -9.28 29.06 1.92
N LYS A 277 -9.69 29.00 0.64
CA LYS A 277 -10.88 28.25 0.20
C LYS A 277 -10.58 26.77 -0.11
N THR A 278 -9.39 26.49 -0.63
CA THR A 278 -8.99 25.18 -1.18
C THR A 278 -7.92 24.52 -0.32
N LEU A 279 -7.02 25.31 0.27
CA LEU A 279 -6.00 24.81 1.19
C LEU A 279 -6.68 24.25 2.44
N GLY A 280 -6.29 23.04 2.80
CA GLY A 280 -6.78 22.32 3.96
C GLY A 280 -5.71 21.42 4.54
N TYR A 281 -6.00 20.87 5.72
CA TYR A 281 -5.15 19.91 6.41
C TYR A 281 -6.05 18.78 6.92
N PHE A 282 -5.54 17.56 6.85
CA PHE A 282 -6.25 16.36 7.27
C PHE A 282 -5.27 15.34 7.84
N SER A 283 -5.77 14.40 8.63
CA SER A 283 -5.00 13.26 9.14
C SER A 283 -5.12 12.11 8.15
N ASN A 284 -4.01 11.46 7.85
CA ASN A 284 -3.96 10.27 7.01
C ASN A 284 -3.26 9.14 7.75
N TYR A 285 -3.90 7.97 7.84
CA TYR A 285 -3.31 6.77 8.42
C TYR A 285 -3.54 5.55 7.52
N HIS A 286 -2.55 4.70 7.37
CA HIS A 286 -2.74 3.35 6.82
C HIS A 286 -3.12 2.44 7.98
N VAL A 287 -4.30 1.84 7.96
CA VAL A 287 -4.83 1.09 9.11
C VAL A 287 -5.46 -0.20 8.63
N TYR A 288 -4.78 -1.31 8.91
CA TYR A 288 -5.23 -2.65 8.61
C TYR A 288 -5.77 -3.33 9.88
N PRO A 289 -6.77 -4.23 9.76
CA PRO A 289 -7.50 -4.74 10.92
C PRO A 289 -6.73 -5.74 11.79
N TYR A 290 -5.60 -6.25 11.30
CA TYR A 290 -4.83 -7.33 11.93
C TYR A 290 -3.49 -6.86 12.52
N TYR A 291 -3.06 -5.62 12.26
CA TYR A 291 -1.76 -5.10 12.70
C TYR A 291 -1.88 -3.59 13.02
N PRO A 292 -1.23 -3.08 14.08
CA PRO A 292 -0.29 -3.76 14.97
C PRO A 292 -0.97 -4.57 16.07
N ASP A 293 -0.18 -5.33 16.85
CA ASP A 293 -0.72 -6.38 17.73
C ASP A 293 -1.63 -5.80 18.83
N PHE A 294 -1.34 -4.60 19.32
CA PHE A 294 -2.20 -3.89 20.26
C PHE A 294 -3.64 -3.73 19.78
N MET A 295 -3.89 -3.65 18.47
CA MET A 295 -5.26 -3.55 17.95
C MET A 295 -6.07 -4.80 18.31
N ASN A 296 -5.41 -5.95 18.35
CA ASN A 296 -6.02 -7.24 18.69
C ASN A 296 -6.00 -7.53 20.19
N LEU A 297 -4.94 -7.10 20.87
CA LEU A 297 -4.66 -7.47 22.26
C LEU A 297 -5.23 -6.49 23.28
N ASP A 298 -5.38 -5.21 22.93
CA ASP A 298 -5.86 -4.22 23.89
C ASP A 298 -7.29 -4.54 24.35
N PRO A 299 -7.51 -4.67 25.68
CA PRO A 299 -8.81 -5.10 26.20
C PRO A 299 -9.91 -4.08 25.90
N GLY A 300 -9.57 -2.80 25.74
CA GLY A 300 -10.51 -1.76 25.38
C GLY A 300 -11.18 -2.01 24.02
N TYR A 301 -10.42 -2.45 23.03
CA TYR A 301 -10.93 -2.66 21.67
C TYR A 301 -11.76 -3.94 21.55
N ALA A 302 -11.46 -4.98 22.34
CA ALA A 302 -12.23 -6.22 22.40
C ALA A 302 -13.71 -6.04 22.82
N HIS A 303 -14.01 -4.96 23.55
CA HIS A 303 -15.38 -4.61 23.98
C HIS A 303 -16.17 -3.84 22.93
N TYR A 304 -15.53 -3.33 21.88
CA TYR A 304 -16.22 -2.55 20.85
C TYR A 304 -17.11 -3.44 19.98
N ARG A 305 -18.22 -2.86 19.52
CA ARG A 305 -19.20 -3.54 18.66
C ARG A 305 -19.53 -2.64 17.48
N ASP A 306 -19.38 -3.18 16.28
CA ASP A 306 -19.94 -2.58 15.06
C ASP A 306 -21.36 -3.15 14.82
N LYS A 307 -21.93 -2.89 13.65
CA LYS A 307 -23.26 -3.42 13.29
C LYS A 307 -23.30 -4.92 12.97
N HIS A 308 -22.13 -5.55 12.82
CA HIS A 308 -21.96 -6.98 12.51
C HIS A 308 -21.56 -7.81 13.75
N GLY A 309 -21.14 -7.19 14.84
CA GLY A 309 -20.80 -7.85 16.10
C GLY A 309 -19.55 -7.27 16.75
N ALA A 310 -18.73 -8.13 17.36
CA ALA A 310 -17.42 -7.73 17.90
C ALA A 310 -16.52 -7.21 16.78
N CYS A 311 -15.84 -6.08 17.02
CA CYS A 311 -14.90 -5.51 16.06
C CYS A 311 -13.83 -4.68 16.77
N ASN A 312 -12.63 -5.24 16.88
CA ASN A 312 -11.49 -4.53 17.45
C ASN A 312 -11.08 -3.34 16.57
N TYR A 313 -11.08 -3.53 15.25
CA TYR A 313 -10.74 -2.51 14.26
C TYR A 313 -11.59 -1.24 14.43
N ALA A 314 -12.91 -1.38 14.54
CA ALA A 314 -13.80 -0.25 14.78
C ALA A 314 -13.55 0.43 16.14
N GLY A 315 -13.13 -0.33 17.16
CA GLY A 315 -12.71 0.20 18.45
C GLY A 315 -11.48 1.10 18.35
N TYR A 316 -10.45 0.63 17.64
CA TYR A 316 -9.25 1.41 17.35
C TYR A 316 -9.56 2.66 16.53
N LEU A 317 -10.35 2.54 15.46
CA LEU A 317 -10.75 3.68 14.63
C LEU A 317 -11.50 4.75 15.41
N ALA A 318 -12.38 4.36 16.33
CA ALA A 318 -13.10 5.30 17.18
C ALA A 318 -12.16 6.10 18.10
N ASP A 319 -11.12 5.44 18.62
CA ASP A 319 -10.10 6.05 19.47
C ASP A 319 -9.19 6.98 18.66
N LEU A 320 -8.70 6.51 17.51
CA LEU A 320 -7.92 7.33 16.58
C LEU A 320 -8.70 8.55 16.10
N LYS A 321 -10.01 8.39 15.83
CA LYS A 321 -10.87 9.52 15.46
C LYS A 321 -11.06 10.50 16.61
N ALA A 322 -11.08 10.02 17.86
CA ALA A 322 -11.15 10.88 19.03
C ALA A 322 -9.89 11.76 19.19
N HIS A 323 -8.72 11.24 18.81
CA HIS A 323 -7.44 11.94 18.86
C HIS A 323 -7.17 12.85 17.65
N THR A 324 -7.96 12.72 16.58
CA THR A 324 -7.86 13.53 15.34
C THR A 324 -9.06 14.46 15.14
N LYS A 325 -9.76 14.83 16.24
CA LYS A 325 -10.89 15.78 16.19
C LYS A 325 -10.44 17.14 15.64
N GLY A 326 -11.27 17.71 14.77
CA GLY A 326 -10.98 18.96 14.07
C GLY A 326 -10.21 18.80 12.76
N LEU A 327 -9.78 17.57 12.44
CA LEU A 327 -9.17 17.20 11.16
C LEU A 327 -10.01 16.09 10.50
N PRO A 328 -10.21 16.09 9.18
CA PRO A 328 -10.74 14.92 8.51
C PRO A 328 -9.76 13.75 8.72
N LEU A 329 -10.26 12.58 9.11
CA LEU A 329 -9.44 11.37 9.22
C LEU A 329 -9.66 10.52 7.97
N LEU A 330 -8.70 10.53 7.05
CA LEU A 330 -8.67 9.64 5.90
C LEU A 330 -7.89 8.38 6.29
N ILE A 331 -8.47 7.21 6.06
CA ILE A 331 -7.70 5.97 6.12
C ILE A 331 -7.13 5.70 4.73
N GLY A 332 -5.84 5.99 4.56
CA GLY A 332 -5.13 6.01 3.28
C GLY A 332 -4.89 4.62 2.69
N GLU A 333 -4.91 3.61 3.55
CA GLU A 333 -4.93 2.20 3.18
C GLU A 333 -5.72 1.41 4.22
N PHE A 334 -6.59 0.53 3.72
CA PHE A 334 -7.27 -0.51 4.49
C PHE A 334 -7.63 -1.64 3.54
N GLY A 335 -7.83 -2.85 4.05
CA GLY A 335 -8.28 -4.00 3.27
C GLY A 335 -7.83 -5.30 3.91
N VAL A 336 -8.22 -6.42 3.30
CA VAL A 336 -7.72 -7.77 3.64
C VAL A 336 -7.39 -8.54 2.34
N PRO A 337 -6.41 -9.46 2.32
CA PRO A 337 -6.03 -10.17 1.10
C PRO A 337 -6.64 -11.57 0.97
N THR A 338 -6.67 -12.10 -0.26
CA THR A 338 -7.25 -13.42 -0.63
C THR A 338 -6.24 -14.58 -0.66
N SER A 339 -5.03 -14.36 -0.14
CA SER A 339 -3.96 -15.37 -0.16
C SER A 339 -4.36 -16.67 0.53
N ARG A 340 -3.75 -17.77 0.13
CA ARG A 340 -3.86 -19.06 0.83
C ARG A 340 -3.10 -19.06 2.16
N GLY A 341 -1.99 -18.33 2.21
CA GLY A 341 -1.22 -18.13 3.44
C GLY A 341 -1.88 -17.11 4.34
N VAL A 342 -1.64 -17.25 5.65
CA VAL A 342 -2.11 -16.32 6.67
C VAL A 342 -0.88 -15.81 7.40
N ALA A 343 -0.51 -14.56 7.18
CA ALA A 343 0.67 -13.96 7.82
C ALA A 343 0.35 -13.49 9.25
N HIS A 344 -0.90 -13.13 9.53
CA HIS A 344 -1.36 -12.66 10.83
C HIS A 344 -2.82 -13.00 11.08
N LEU A 345 -3.14 -13.45 12.29
CA LEU A 345 -4.52 -13.73 12.70
C LEU A 345 -5.17 -12.51 13.35
N GLN A 346 -6.49 -12.41 13.19
CA GLN A 346 -7.30 -11.33 13.74
C GLN A 346 -8.51 -11.96 14.47
N PRO A 347 -8.87 -11.52 15.70
CA PRO A 347 -9.84 -12.23 16.55
C PRO A 347 -11.25 -12.42 15.95
N GLN A 348 -11.65 -11.60 14.99
CA GLN A 348 -12.94 -11.63 14.32
C GLN A 348 -12.86 -12.10 12.87
N GLY A 349 -11.73 -12.69 12.49
CA GLY A 349 -11.52 -13.31 11.18
C GLY A 349 -11.07 -12.35 10.09
N LEU A 350 -10.81 -11.07 10.39
CA LEU A 350 -10.24 -10.08 9.46
C LEU A 350 -8.72 -10.27 9.32
N ASN A 351 -8.30 -11.49 8.99
CA ASN A 351 -6.91 -11.92 8.99
C ASN A 351 -6.06 -11.26 7.89
N HIS A 352 -4.75 -11.26 8.08
CA HIS A 352 -3.79 -10.96 7.01
C HIS A 352 -3.64 -12.19 6.11
N GLY A 353 -4.67 -12.44 5.28
CA GLY A 353 -4.76 -13.56 4.35
C GLY A 353 -5.70 -14.67 4.79
N GLY A 354 -5.81 -15.72 3.97
CA GLY A 354 -6.64 -16.89 4.21
C GLY A 354 -8.10 -16.75 3.80
N MET A 355 -8.43 -15.77 2.95
CA MET A 355 -9.79 -15.50 2.49
C MET A 355 -9.99 -15.88 1.02
N SER A 356 -11.21 -16.26 0.66
CA SER A 356 -11.67 -16.22 -0.74
C SER A 356 -11.96 -14.77 -1.18
N GLU A 357 -12.05 -14.53 -2.49
CA GLU A 357 -12.48 -13.24 -3.05
C GLU A 357 -13.85 -12.78 -2.53
N GLU A 358 -14.79 -13.73 -2.33
CA GLU A 358 -16.10 -13.40 -1.76
C GLU A 358 -16.00 -12.96 -0.29
N GLU A 359 -15.12 -13.58 0.48
CA GLU A 359 -14.86 -13.22 1.88
C GLU A 359 -14.14 -11.87 1.98
N GLN A 360 -13.12 -11.64 1.14
CA GLN A 360 -12.46 -10.33 1.02
C GLN A 360 -13.49 -9.24 0.74
N GLY A 361 -14.34 -9.40 -0.28
CA GLY A 361 -15.33 -8.39 -0.63
C GLY A 361 -16.30 -8.08 0.52
N LYS A 362 -16.71 -9.09 1.31
CA LYS A 362 -17.55 -8.88 2.51
C LYS A 362 -16.79 -8.18 3.62
N ALA A 363 -15.53 -8.56 3.85
CA ALA A 363 -14.67 -7.94 4.85
C ALA A 363 -14.39 -6.46 4.52
N ASP A 364 -14.04 -6.14 3.28
CA ASP A 364 -13.76 -4.78 2.83
C ASP A 364 -14.99 -3.87 2.92
N VAL A 365 -16.18 -4.40 2.61
CA VAL A 365 -17.45 -3.69 2.83
C VAL A 365 -17.64 -3.38 4.32
N ARG A 366 -17.39 -4.35 5.20
CA ARG A 366 -17.48 -4.14 6.65
C ARG A 366 -16.46 -3.09 7.13
N LEU A 367 -15.21 -3.14 6.69
CA LEU A 367 -14.19 -2.15 7.03
C LEU A 367 -14.62 -0.75 6.59
N LEU A 368 -15.13 -0.58 5.37
CA LEU A 368 -15.62 0.71 4.87
C LEU A 368 -16.82 1.23 5.68
N GLU A 369 -17.70 0.34 6.14
CA GLU A 369 -18.81 0.68 7.02
C GLU A 369 -18.34 1.12 8.41
N ASP A 370 -17.29 0.48 8.95
CA ASP A 370 -16.66 0.85 10.22
C ASP A 370 -16.01 2.24 10.13
N LEU A 371 -15.32 2.55 9.02
CA LEU A 371 -14.80 3.89 8.75
C LEU A 371 -15.91 4.94 8.78
N GLN A 372 -17.05 4.65 8.14
CA GLN A 372 -18.18 5.57 8.13
C GLN A 372 -18.83 5.71 9.53
N ALA A 373 -18.99 4.61 10.26
CA ALA A 373 -19.66 4.57 11.56
C ALA A 373 -18.84 5.24 12.67
N THR A 374 -17.51 5.16 12.60
CA THR A 374 -16.59 5.78 13.56
C THR A 374 -16.33 7.26 13.28
N GLY A 375 -16.86 7.79 12.17
CA GLY A 375 -16.77 9.20 11.82
C GLY A 375 -15.47 9.58 11.11
N CYS A 376 -14.77 8.61 10.52
CA CYS A 376 -13.71 8.89 9.55
C CYS A 376 -14.29 9.63 8.34
N ALA A 377 -13.44 10.40 7.67
CA ALA A 377 -13.82 11.19 6.50
C ALA A 377 -13.83 10.35 5.20
N GLY A 378 -13.30 9.13 5.25
CA GLY A 378 -13.33 8.16 4.17
C GLY A 378 -12.17 7.17 4.23
N GLY A 379 -12.10 6.32 3.22
CA GLY A 379 -11.05 5.32 3.06
C GLY A 379 -10.61 5.17 1.61
N LEU A 380 -9.38 4.69 1.44
CA LEU A 380 -8.79 4.28 0.18
C LEU A 380 -8.45 2.79 0.29
N LEU A 381 -9.22 1.95 -0.40
CA LEU A 381 -9.07 0.50 -0.34
C LEU A 381 -7.73 0.08 -0.97
N PHE A 382 -6.97 -0.74 -0.27
CA PHE A 382 -5.77 -1.39 -0.76
C PHE A 382 -6.12 -2.82 -1.23
N SER A 383 -6.14 -3.13 -2.52
CA SER A 383 -5.79 -2.27 -3.68
C SER A 383 -6.60 -2.60 -4.95
N LEU A 384 -6.42 -1.83 -6.03
CA LEU A 384 -7.14 -2.04 -7.30
C LEU A 384 -6.76 -3.36 -7.98
N PHE A 385 -5.50 -3.76 -7.91
CA PHE A 385 -4.99 -4.99 -8.52
C PHE A 385 -3.87 -5.61 -7.68
N ASP A 386 -3.62 -6.90 -7.91
CA ASP A 386 -2.55 -7.64 -7.24
C ASP A 386 -1.15 -7.13 -7.59
N GLU A 387 -0.26 -7.07 -6.60
CA GLU A 387 1.09 -6.50 -6.72
C GLU A 387 2.17 -7.55 -6.43
N TRP A 388 2.55 -8.33 -7.46
CA TRP A 388 3.46 -9.49 -7.36
C TRP A 388 4.89 -9.19 -6.88
N PHE A 389 5.29 -7.92 -6.86
CA PHE A 389 6.63 -7.54 -6.38
C PHE A 389 6.70 -7.46 -4.85
N LYS A 390 5.55 -7.40 -4.18
CA LYS A 390 5.49 -7.25 -2.72
C LYS A 390 5.83 -8.57 -2.04
N VAL A 391 6.21 -8.47 -0.77
CA VAL A 391 6.47 -9.65 0.06
C VAL A 391 6.08 -9.41 1.50
N ASN A 392 5.70 -10.48 2.20
CA ASN A 392 5.63 -10.50 3.64
C ASN A 392 6.63 -11.49 4.30
N TRP A 393 6.78 -11.33 5.62
CA TRP A 393 7.72 -12.11 6.45
C TRP A 393 7.53 -13.64 6.41
N LEU A 394 6.35 -14.15 6.09
CA LEU A 394 6.02 -15.58 5.99
C LEU A 394 6.84 -16.27 4.92
N VAL A 395 7.04 -15.60 3.78
CA VAL A 395 7.66 -16.21 2.59
C VAL A 395 8.97 -15.54 2.19
N ALA A 396 9.28 -14.34 2.70
CA ALA A 396 10.48 -13.57 2.36
C ALA A 396 11.79 -14.37 2.43
N ARG A 397 11.93 -15.31 3.37
CA ARG A 397 13.14 -16.15 3.49
C ARG A 397 13.29 -17.20 2.40
N GLY A 398 12.21 -17.55 1.72
CA GLY A 398 12.18 -18.54 0.63
C GLY A 398 12.21 -17.91 -0.76
N GLU A 399 11.96 -16.60 -0.86
CA GLU A 399 11.97 -15.84 -2.11
C GLU A 399 13.31 -15.17 -2.33
N GLU A 400 14.30 -15.98 -2.72
CA GLU A 400 15.63 -15.49 -3.06
C GLU A 400 16.04 -16.04 -4.44
N PRO A 401 16.59 -15.20 -5.33
CA PRO A 401 16.95 -13.79 -5.11
C PRO A 401 15.77 -12.82 -5.34
N ARG A 402 15.64 -11.80 -4.48
CA ARG A 402 14.53 -10.80 -4.48
C ARG A 402 14.31 -10.10 -5.82
N GLU A 403 15.33 -9.96 -6.68
CA GLU A 403 15.15 -9.30 -7.99
C GLU A 403 14.26 -10.10 -8.95
N ARG A 404 13.84 -11.32 -8.58
CA ARG A 404 12.98 -12.18 -9.37
C ARG A 404 11.53 -12.24 -8.89
N ASP A 405 11.18 -11.64 -7.76
CA ASP A 405 9.83 -11.78 -7.19
C ASP A 405 8.73 -11.41 -8.16
N PRO A 406 8.81 -10.30 -8.94
CA PRO A 406 7.72 -9.92 -9.84
C PRO A 406 7.44 -10.94 -10.95
N LEU A 407 8.33 -11.91 -11.18
CA LEU A 407 8.19 -12.91 -12.25
C LEU A 407 7.18 -14.01 -11.92
N TRP A 408 6.76 -14.13 -10.65
CA TRP A 408 5.89 -15.19 -10.16
C TRP A 408 4.83 -14.60 -9.24
N HIS A 409 3.71 -15.30 -9.12
CA HIS A 409 2.65 -14.95 -8.19
C HIS A 409 2.66 -15.94 -7.03
N ASN A 410 3.06 -15.48 -5.86
CA ASN A 410 3.02 -16.31 -4.67
C ASN A 410 1.62 -16.26 -4.03
N LEU A 411 0.82 -17.29 -4.31
CA LEU A 411 -0.50 -17.46 -3.70
C LEU A 411 -0.47 -17.66 -2.17
N LEU A 412 0.71 -17.89 -1.57
CA LEU A 412 0.88 -17.96 -0.12
C LEU A 412 1.21 -16.59 0.49
N ASP A 413 1.51 -15.57 -0.31
CA ASP A 413 1.87 -14.24 0.15
C ASP A 413 0.66 -13.29 0.20
N PRO A 414 0.09 -12.99 1.38
CA PRO A 414 -0.88 -11.91 1.54
C PRO A 414 -0.61 -10.60 0.78
N GLU A 415 0.63 -10.10 0.75
CA GLU A 415 0.99 -8.81 0.16
C GLU A 415 0.86 -8.77 -1.36
N GLU A 416 0.95 -9.92 -2.03
CA GLU A 416 0.70 -10.01 -3.46
C GLU A 416 -0.79 -10.09 -3.83
N ASN A 417 -1.68 -10.37 -2.87
CA ASN A 417 -3.07 -10.81 -3.11
C ASN A 417 -4.14 -9.84 -2.53
N TYR A 418 -3.87 -8.54 -2.56
CA TYR A 418 -4.80 -7.49 -2.09
C TYR A 418 -5.77 -6.98 -3.16
N GLY A 419 -5.50 -7.27 -4.44
CA GLY A 419 -6.20 -6.66 -5.55
C GLY A 419 -7.66 -7.07 -5.63
N LEU A 420 -8.53 -6.10 -5.92
CA LEU A 420 -9.86 -6.42 -6.46
C LEU A 420 -9.78 -7.03 -7.86
N LEU A 421 -8.67 -6.82 -8.56
CA LEU A 421 -8.33 -7.45 -9.83
C LEU A 421 -7.12 -8.37 -9.63
N GLY A 422 -7.36 -9.67 -9.64
CA GLY A 422 -6.29 -10.67 -9.70
C GLY A 422 -5.61 -10.72 -11.06
N PHE A 423 -4.32 -11.03 -11.07
CA PHE A 423 -3.54 -11.27 -12.28
C PHE A 423 -3.31 -12.76 -12.56
N ASP A 424 -4.25 -13.61 -12.17
CA ASP A 424 -4.11 -15.06 -12.29
C ASP A 424 -3.70 -15.49 -13.70
N PRO A 425 -2.59 -16.24 -13.86
CA PRO A 425 -2.32 -16.88 -15.12
C PRO A 425 -3.43 -17.91 -15.41
N PRO A 426 -3.76 -18.14 -16.69
CA PRO A 426 -4.63 -19.24 -17.06
C PRO A 426 -4.08 -20.55 -16.47
N SER A 427 -4.86 -21.21 -15.60
CA SER A 427 -4.43 -22.44 -14.94
C SER A 427 -4.05 -23.49 -15.98
N THR A 428 -2.79 -23.90 -15.98
CA THR A 428 -2.29 -24.89 -16.94
C THR A 428 -2.74 -26.30 -16.58
N VAL A 429 -2.82 -26.58 -15.27
CA VAL A 429 -3.22 -27.88 -14.71
C VAL A 429 -4.08 -27.65 -13.48
N ARG A 430 -5.27 -28.26 -13.45
CA ARG A 430 -6.09 -28.36 -12.24
C ARG A 430 -5.67 -29.58 -11.44
N VAL A 431 -5.40 -29.39 -10.16
CA VAL A 431 -5.02 -30.48 -9.25
C VAL A 431 -6.27 -31.19 -8.73
N ASP A 432 -6.93 -31.98 -9.60
CA ASP A 432 -8.17 -32.71 -9.29
C ASP A 432 -8.08 -34.23 -9.55
N GLY A 433 -6.88 -34.72 -9.90
CA GLY A 433 -6.62 -36.12 -10.24
C GLY A 433 -6.96 -36.49 -11.69
N SER A 434 -7.54 -35.58 -12.48
CA SER A 434 -7.73 -35.77 -13.91
C SER A 434 -6.41 -35.68 -14.66
N THR A 435 -6.26 -36.50 -15.70
CA THR A 435 -5.12 -36.45 -16.62
C THR A 435 -5.38 -35.59 -17.86
N GLN A 436 -6.58 -35.02 -17.99
CA GLN A 436 -6.99 -34.27 -19.19
C GLN A 436 -6.12 -33.04 -19.45
N ASP A 437 -5.82 -32.27 -18.41
CA ASP A 437 -5.01 -31.04 -18.51
C ASP A 437 -3.54 -31.32 -18.89
N TRP A 438 -3.11 -32.58 -18.78
CA TRP A 438 -1.76 -33.02 -19.17
C TRP A 438 -1.67 -33.41 -20.66
N SER A 439 -2.76 -33.27 -21.43
CA SER A 439 -2.76 -33.54 -22.86
C SER A 439 -1.74 -32.64 -23.57
N GLY A 440 -0.81 -33.26 -24.30
CA GLY A 440 0.27 -32.55 -25.00
C GLY A 440 1.52 -32.31 -24.15
N VAL A 441 1.48 -32.60 -22.85
CA VAL A 441 2.67 -32.61 -21.99
C VAL A 441 3.39 -33.95 -22.15
N ALA A 442 4.60 -33.91 -22.72
CA ALA A 442 5.44 -35.10 -22.84
C ALA A 442 5.94 -35.54 -21.44
N PRO A 443 6.15 -36.86 -21.21
CA PRO A 443 6.77 -37.31 -19.97
C PRO A 443 8.17 -36.72 -19.84
N TYR A 444 8.47 -36.13 -18.69
CA TYR A 444 9.81 -35.69 -18.33
C TYR A 444 10.75 -36.90 -18.21
N ALA A 445 10.24 -38.00 -17.65
CA ALA A 445 10.93 -39.28 -17.60
C ALA A 445 9.92 -40.43 -17.72
N SER A 446 10.38 -41.55 -18.27
CA SER A 446 9.62 -42.81 -18.34
C SER A 446 10.53 -43.96 -17.94
N ALA A 447 9.97 -44.93 -17.21
CA ALA A 447 10.67 -46.12 -16.82
C ALA A 447 10.41 -47.27 -17.81
N PRO A 448 11.27 -48.31 -17.84
CA PRO A 448 11.01 -49.53 -18.59
C PRO A 448 9.71 -50.22 -18.15
N ASP A 449 9.16 -51.04 -19.04
CA ASP A 449 7.97 -51.84 -18.78
C ASP A 449 8.13 -52.69 -17.51
N GLY A 450 7.10 -52.69 -16.66
CA GLY A 450 7.09 -53.42 -15.38
C GLY A 450 7.64 -52.64 -14.18
N ALA A 451 8.16 -51.41 -14.37
CA ALA A 451 8.53 -50.55 -13.25
C ALA A 451 7.28 -50.02 -12.49
N LEU A 452 7.44 -49.86 -11.17
CA LEU A 452 6.40 -49.32 -10.30
C LEU A 452 6.11 -47.83 -10.61
N LEU A 453 7.14 -47.01 -10.76
CA LEU A 453 7.02 -45.66 -11.29
C LEU A 453 7.10 -45.75 -12.81
N ARG A 454 6.02 -45.40 -13.51
CA ARG A 454 5.92 -45.53 -14.98
C ARG A 454 6.41 -44.27 -15.69
N SER A 455 5.94 -43.12 -15.24
CA SER A 455 6.31 -41.84 -15.85
C SER A 455 6.16 -40.68 -14.86
N LEU A 456 7.06 -39.70 -15.02
CA LEU A 456 6.99 -38.40 -14.37
C LEU A 456 6.68 -37.35 -15.43
N TYR A 457 5.69 -36.51 -15.18
CA TYR A 457 5.39 -35.33 -15.98
C TYR A 457 5.60 -34.09 -15.11
N VAL A 458 6.18 -33.06 -15.73
CA VAL A 458 6.50 -31.80 -15.08
C VAL A 458 6.09 -30.67 -16.02
N THR A 459 5.35 -29.70 -15.49
CA THR A 459 5.05 -28.44 -16.16
C THR A 459 4.94 -27.34 -15.09
N SER A 460 4.89 -26.08 -15.48
CA SER A 460 4.75 -24.95 -14.56
C SER A 460 4.01 -23.80 -15.21
N ASP A 461 3.45 -22.93 -14.37
CA ASP A 461 3.06 -21.57 -14.73
C ASP A 461 3.66 -20.57 -13.74
N GLN A 462 3.23 -19.31 -13.81
CA GLN A 462 3.69 -18.22 -12.96
C GLN A 462 3.34 -18.44 -11.47
N ASN A 463 2.44 -19.39 -11.14
CA ASN A 463 2.01 -19.61 -9.77
C ASN A 463 2.56 -20.91 -9.19
N ARG A 464 2.77 -21.95 -10.01
CA ARG A 464 3.03 -23.31 -9.51
C ARG A 464 3.96 -24.13 -10.39
N LEU A 465 4.68 -25.04 -9.74
CA LEU A 465 5.25 -26.24 -10.34
C LEU A 465 4.25 -27.39 -10.21
N TYR A 466 3.91 -28.03 -11.33
CA TYR A 466 3.00 -29.18 -11.39
C TYR A 466 3.77 -30.46 -11.62
N LEU A 467 3.46 -31.48 -10.81
CA LEU A 467 4.05 -32.81 -10.89
C LEU A 467 2.94 -33.86 -11.01
N ARG A 468 3.03 -34.71 -12.04
CA ARG A 468 2.21 -35.93 -12.14
C ARG A 468 3.13 -37.14 -12.17
N VAL A 469 2.85 -38.07 -11.28
CA VAL A 469 3.55 -39.35 -11.19
C VAL A 469 2.55 -40.45 -11.55
N ASP A 470 2.80 -41.12 -12.68
CA ASP A 470 2.03 -42.29 -13.07
C ASP A 470 2.68 -43.53 -12.46
N LEU A 471 1.88 -44.32 -11.76
CA LEU A 471 2.32 -45.54 -11.06
C LEU A 471 1.68 -46.78 -11.69
N ALA A 472 2.30 -47.93 -11.49
CA ALA A 472 1.62 -49.21 -11.69
C ALA A 472 0.45 -49.36 -10.68
N PRO A 473 -0.56 -50.22 -10.96
CA PRO A 473 -1.79 -50.35 -10.15
C PRO A 473 -1.62 -50.89 -8.71
N GLU A 474 -0.41 -50.84 -8.16
CA GLU A 474 -0.06 -51.37 -6.84
C GLU A 474 -0.34 -50.36 -5.71
N ALA A 475 -0.08 -50.76 -4.46
CA ALA A 475 -0.17 -49.86 -3.31
C ALA A 475 0.74 -48.63 -3.51
N LEU A 476 0.28 -47.46 -3.07
CA LEU A 476 1.04 -46.21 -3.19
C LEU A 476 2.39 -46.35 -2.47
N PRO A 477 3.53 -46.24 -3.17
CA PRO A 477 4.83 -46.27 -2.54
C PRO A 477 5.16 -44.91 -1.91
N ILE A 478 6.18 -44.88 -1.05
CA ILE A 478 6.87 -43.63 -0.72
C ILE A 478 7.60 -43.15 -1.98
N ILE A 479 7.35 -41.91 -2.39
CA ILE A 479 7.98 -41.29 -3.56
C ILE A 479 8.89 -40.15 -3.09
N GLY A 480 10.15 -40.18 -3.51
CA GLY A 480 11.09 -39.07 -3.31
C GLY A 480 11.40 -38.38 -4.63
N ILE A 481 11.22 -37.07 -4.69
CA ILE A 481 11.58 -36.22 -5.83
C ILE A 481 12.71 -35.30 -5.37
N ALA A 482 13.92 -35.59 -5.83
CA ALA A 482 15.10 -34.78 -5.56
C ALA A 482 15.20 -33.62 -6.57
N MET A 483 15.52 -32.42 -6.07
CA MET A 483 15.56 -31.18 -6.83
C MET A 483 16.94 -30.54 -6.69
N ASP A 484 17.63 -30.44 -7.84
CA ASP A 484 18.86 -29.67 -8.03
C ASP A 484 18.46 -28.24 -8.44
N VAL A 485 18.60 -27.30 -7.51
CA VAL A 485 18.13 -25.91 -7.67
C VAL A 485 19.23 -24.88 -7.39
N LEU A 486 20.38 -25.29 -6.85
CA LEU A 486 21.52 -24.41 -6.58
C LEU A 486 22.79 -24.87 -7.31
N ASP A 487 23.63 -25.64 -6.63
CA ASP A 487 24.97 -26.02 -7.10
C ASP A 487 25.08 -27.56 -7.14
N PRO A 488 25.12 -28.15 -8.35
CA PRO A 488 25.20 -29.60 -8.54
C PRO A 488 26.40 -30.28 -7.87
N ALA A 489 27.39 -29.53 -7.37
CA ALA A 489 28.53 -30.05 -6.63
C ALA A 489 28.34 -30.06 -5.10
N ARG A 490 27.32 -29.36 -4.57
CA ARG A 490 27.14 -29.13 -3.13
C ARG A 490 25.93 -29.83 -2.52
N GLY A 491 24.96 -30.27 -3.34
CA GLY A 491 23.81 -31.02 -2.88
C GLY A 491 24.11 -32.47 -2.50
N ASP A 492 23.12 -33.15 -1.93
CA ASP A 492 23.21 -34.57 -1.63
C ASP A 492 23.14 -35.41 -2.90
N HIS A 493 23.79 -36.58 -2.92
CA HIS A 493 23.86 -37.49 -4.07
C HIS A 493 23.06 -38.78 -3.88
N ARG A 494 22.27 -38.86 -2.81
CA ARG A 494 21.50 -40.06 -2.43
C ARG A 494 20.27 -39.69 -1.63
N LEU A 495 19.20 -40.50 -1.74
CA LEU A 495 18.03 -40.36 -0.86
C LEU A 495 18.30 -40.89 0.56
N PRO A 496 17.62 -40.35 1.58
CA PRO A 496 17.57 -40.94 2.91
C PRO A 496 16.79 -42.26 2.92
N LYS A 497 17.09 -43.14 3.87
CA LYS A 497 16.35 -44.40 4.08
C LYS A 497 14.87 -44.09 4.39
N PRO A 498 13.90 -44.93 3.95
CA PRO A 498 14.07 -46.24 3.32
C PRO A 498 14.34 -46.20 1.81
N LEU A 499 14.27 -45.02 1.18
CA LEU A 499 14.51 -44.85 -0.24
C LEU A 499 15.98 -45.14 -0.59
N ARG A 500 16.22 -45.71 -1.77
CA ARG A 500 17.55 -46.12 -2.25
C ARG A 500 17.74 -45.71 -3.71
N ALA A 501 17.88 -44.40 -3.94
CA ALA A 501 18.29 -43.86 -5.23
C ALA A 501 19.52 -42.98 -5.06
N THR A 502 20.35 -42.94 -6.11
CA THR A 502 21.56 -42.11 -6.21
C THR A 502 21.58 -41.43 -7.57
N TRP A 503 22.27 -40.30 -7.67
CA TRP A 503 22.34 -39.52 -8.91
C TRP A 503 23.68 -38.79 -9.04
N SER A 504 23.99 -38.34 -10.26
CA SER A 504 25.29 -37.73 -10.59
C SER A 504 25.42 -36.25 -10.22
N ARG A 505 24.31 -35.54 -9.97
CA ARG A 505 24.28 -34.09 -9.68
C ARG A 505 23.64 -33.82 -8.32
N GLY A 506 24.34 -33.17 -7.40
CA GLY A 506 23.85 -32.87 -6.06
C GLY A 506 22.46 -32.23 -6.09
N ALA A 507 21.58 -32.66 -5.20
CA ALA A 507 20.25 -32.09 -5.00
C ALA A 507 20.16 -31.46 -3.61
N GLU A 508 19.66 -30.24 -3.53
CA GLU A 508 19.55 -29.49 -2.27
C GLU A 508 18.22 -29.71 -1.56
N TYR A 509 17.17 -30.02 -2.32
CA TYR A 509 15.83 -30.24 -1.78
C TYR A 509 15.29 -31.61 -2.18
N MET A 510 14.46 -32.18 -1.32
CA MET A 510 13.72 -33.40 -1.59
C MET A 510 12.26 -33.20 -1.20
N LEU A 511 11.35 -33.40 -2.15
CA LEU A 511 9.94 -33.57 -1.86
C LEU A 511 9.69 -35.06 -1.58
N LEU A 512 9.24 -35.37 -0.36
CA LEU A 512 8.86 -36.71 0.06
C LEU A 512 7.34 -36.81 0.09
N LEU A 513 6.78 -37.72 -0.70
CA LEU A 513 5.36 -38.08 -0.67
C LEU A 513 5.24 -39.44 0.01
N ASP A 514 4.72 -39.43 1.22
CA ASP A 514 4.47 -40.63 2.02
C ASP A 514 2.95 -40.82 2.18
N PRO A 515 2.35 -41.87 1.61
CA PRO A 515 0.90 -42.09 1.68
C PRO A 515 0.39 -42.52 3.07
N GLY A 516 1.27 -42.75 4.05
CA GLY A 516 0.93 -43.09 5.43
C GLY A 516 1.04 -44.57 5.77
#